data_AF-A0A815I8C4-F1
#
_entry.id   AF-A0A815I8C4-F1
#
_cell.length_a   1.000
_cell.length_b   1.000
_cell.length_c   1.000
_cell.angle_alpha   90.00
_cell.angle_beta   90.00
_cell.angle_gamma   90.00
#
_symmetry.space_group_name_H-M   'P 1'
#
loop_
_entity.id
_entity.type
_entity.pdbx_description
1 polymer ?
#
loop_
_entity_poly.entity_id
_entity_poly.type
_entity_poly.pdbx_seq_one_letter_code
_entity_poly.pdbx_strand_id
1 'polypeptide(L)'
;MSIEKNDENLFELVWLGNSSDKILSEINFTSEFTNNNQLKEYIIDKSDCSIIVILSESMSVDITSLIKYSQISAIYNEKLICLYCLPRMISLVDIYMKNKQQEEIKQKKSDQLYLSNILLIIRKYWFLIGLPISILIAYSFPNVGKTGGYIRSEWTVKYGCIILIFFLQGLSLRTKQLANEVLRIRLHIFIQIYSFIIVPFLVYALSLLLTRTSMNKTLIFGIIIMSSISTMISSNVVMTKNALGNEYAALLNAILGNILGIFISPALIFLFMKNSVFDFLSTTSNTQYKLDYSHVIKKLSLTGLVPLFIGQIIQLLWTKKIMYIQKKIYFAELNSLALLTILWSVFSTAFSTGSFQSIQKIDLLILILINCGIYILFSLLIIIIARLPIRHWQFSEKDTIAIMFCGVMKSLSMGILLINALYDNTNQYISGLLSLPLIMYYVVQLSIGAIQVILLKNWIEKKLNKPTQILKHNAHIQSQNEDELKRNESKNINVKY
;
A
#
# COMPACT_ATOMS: atom_id res chain seq x y z
N MET A 1 -5.60 -3.38 -33.96
CA MET A 1 -5.69 -2.23 -34.88
C MET A 1 -6.48 -1.15 -34.17
N SER A 2 -5.77 -0.08 -33.82
CA SER A 2 -6.32 1.15 -33.26
C SER A 2 -7.11 1.88 -34.33
N ILE A 3 -8.38 2.18 -34.06
CA ILE A 3 -9.13 3.16 -34.83
C ILE A 3 -9.36 4.32 -33.87
N GLU A 4 -8.61 5.38 -34.13
CA GLU A 4 -8.75 6.69 -33.52
C GLU A 4 -10.16 7.21 -33.74
N LYS A 5 -10.72 7.76 -32.66
CA LYS A 5 -11.80 8.75 -32.75
C LYS A 5 -11.27 9.92 -33.56
N ASN A 6 -11.78 10.08 -34.77
CA ASN A 6 -11.86 11.38 -35.41
C ASN A 6 -13.34 11.72 -35.61
N ASP A 7 -13.70 12.84 -35.00
CA ASP A 7 -14.98 13.52 -35.10
C ASP A 7 -15.17 14.09 -36.52
N GLU A 8 -15.47 13.22 -37.48
CA GLU A 8 -16.05 13.63 -38.75
C GLU A 8 -17.44 13.03 -38.88
N ASN A 9 -18.43 13.88 -39.15
CA ASN A 9 -19.84 13.54 -39.33
C ASN A 9 -19.98 12.40 -40.35
N LEU A 10 -20.03 11.16 -39.85
CA LEU A 10 -20.31 9.97 -40.63
C LEU A 10 -21.81 9.93 -40.92
N PHE A 11 -22.17 10.22 -42.17
CA PHE A 11 -23.53 10.10 -42.68
C PHE A 11 -23.73 8.66 -43.18
N GLU A 12 -24.44 7.82 -42.43
CA GLU A 12 -24.82 6.49 -42.91
C GLU A 12 -26.15 6.56 -43.66
N LEU A 13 -26.13 6.26 -44.96
CA LEU A 13 -27.34 5.94 -45.72
C LEU A 13 -27.47 4.42 -45.85
N VAL A 14 -28.60 3.86 -45.44
CA VAL A 14 -28.89 2.44 -45.62
C VAL A 14 -29.81 2.28 -46.82
N TRP A 15 -29.26 1.76 -47.93
CA TRP A 15 -30.02 1.44 -49.14
C TRP A 15 -30.49 -0.02 -49.11
N LEU A 16 -31.79 -0.25 -49.39
CA LEU A 16 -32.36 -1.59 -49.56
C LEU A 16 -33.14 -1.62 -50.88
N GLY A 17 -32.44 -1.96 -51.96
CA GLY A 17 -33.04 -2.23 -53.26
C GLY A 17 -33.77 -3.58 -53.30
N ASN A 18 -34.68 -3.73 -54.27
CA ASN A 18 -35.46 -4.95 -54.50
C ASN A 18 -34.55 -6.15 -54.84
N SER A 19 -35.05 -7.37 -54.61
CA SER A 19 -34.31 -8.63 -54.38
C SER A 19 -33.33 -9.14 -55.46
N SER A 20 -33.04 -8.40 -56.52
CA SER A 20 -32.06 -8.80 -57.54
C SER A 20 -30.69 -8.12 -57.42
N ASP A 21 -30.56 -6.99 -56.70
CA ASP A 21 -29.27 -6.27 -56.57
C ASP A 21 -28.79 -6.24 -55.12
N LYS A 22 -28.05 -7.28 -54.72
CA LYS A 22 -27.22 -7.24 -53.51
C LYS A 22 -25.91 -6.51 -53.82
N ILE A 23 -25.90 -5.19 -53.68
CA ILE A 23 -24.67 -4.41 -53.55
C ILE A 23 -24.87 -3.46 -52.36
N LEU A 24 -24.18 -3.77 -51.25
CA LEU A 24 -23.93 -2.81 -50.17
C LEU A 24 -22.79 -1.91 -50.65
N SER A 25 -23.12 -0.77 -51.25
CA SER A 25 -22.16 0.30 -51.52
C SER A 25 -22.40 1.42 -50.50
N GLU A 26 -21.40 1.70 -49.67
CA GLU A 26 -21.34 2.91 -48.85
C GLU A 26 -21.23 4.12 -49.80
N ILE A 27 -22.22 5.01 -49.78
CA ILE A 27 -22.22 6.24 -50.59
C ILE A 27 -21.79 7.40 -49.70
N ASN A 28 -20.61 7.98 -49.98
CA ASN A 28 -20.11 9.16 -49.27
C ASN A 28 -20.74 10.44 -49.84
N PHE A 29 -21.65 11.03 -49.08
CA PHE A 29 -22.41 12.21 -49.49
C PHE A 29 -21.55 13.44 -49.77
N THR A 30 -20.39 13.58 -49.12
CA THR A 30 -19.53 14.75 -49.29
C THR A 30 -18.81 14.79 -50.64
N SER A 31 -18.67 13.64 -51.33
CA SER A 31 -17.96 13.57 -52.62
C SER A 31 -18.88 13.49 -53.84
N GLU A 32 -20.08 12.89 -53.75
CA GLU A 32 -20.93 12.63 -54.92
C GLU A 32 -22.12 13.60 -55.08
N PHE A 33 -22.64 14.18 -53.99
CA PHE A 33 -23.83 15.03 -54.04
C PHE A 33 -23.64 16.28 -53.20
N THR A 34 -23.38 17.41 -53.86
CA THR A 34 -23.04 18.66 -53.17
C THR A 34 -24.24 19.60 -52.99
N ASN A 35 -25.33 19.40 -53.74
CA ASN A 35 -26.52 20.27 -53.73
C ASN A 35 -27.86 19.51 -53.86
N ASN A 36 -28.93 20.08 -53.29
CA ASN A 36 -30.29 19.51 -53.25
C ASN A 36 -30.87 19.14 -54.63
N ASN A 37 -30.45 19.81 -55.71
CA ASN A 37 -30.97 19.53 -57.06
C ASN A 37 -30.39 18.24 -57.66
N GLN A 38 -29.11 17.92 -57.39
CA GLN A 38 -28.48 16.67 -57.86
C GLN A 38 -29.09 15.45 -57.19
N LEU A 39 -29.41 15.57 -55.90
CA LEU A 39 -30.11 14.53 -55.16
C LEU A 39 -31.53 14.30 -55.73
N LYS A 40 -32.24 15.38 -56.10
CA LYS A 40 -33.58 15.28 -56.71
C LYS A 40 -33.54 14.59 -58.07
N GLU A 41 -32.59 14.94 -58.95
CA GLU A 41 -32.44 14.27 -60.25
C GLU A 41 -32.13 12.79 -60.11
N TYR A 42 -31.23 12.42 -59.19
CA TYR A 42 -30.89 11.00 -58.93
C TYR A 42 -32.09 10.17 -58.43
N ILE A 43 -32.94 10.76 -57.59
CA ILE A 43 -34.16 10.10 -57.08
C ILE A 43 -35.20 9.93 -58.20
N ILE A 44 -35.34 10.93 -59.09
CA ILE A 44 -36.30 10.89 -60.22
C ILE A 44 -35.89 9.82 -61.24
N ASP A 45 -34.58 9.69 -61.52
CA ASP A 45 -34.04 8.71 -62.47
C ASP A 45 -34.22 7.25 -62.00
N LYS A 46 -34.45 7.04 -60.69
CA LYS A 46 -34.69 5.73 -60.07
C LYS A 46 -36.11 5.59 -59.49
N SER A 47 -37.12 6.04 -60.24
CA SER A 47 -38.53 6.09 -59.82
C SER A 47 -39.14 4.77 -59.37
N ASP A 48 -38.55 3.63 -59.72
CA ASP A 48 -39.10 2.28 -59.47
C ASP A 48 -38.56 1.61 -58.18
N CYS A 49 -37.80 2.33 -57.35
CA CYS A 49 -37.12 1.78 -56.16
C CYS A 49 -37.63 2.37 -54.83
N SER A 50 -37.67 1.54 -53.79
CA SER A 50 -37.94 1.98 -52.41
C SER A 50 -36.67 2.58 -51.77
N ILE A 51 -36.69 3.87 -51.42
CA ILE A 51 -35.52 4.60 -50.90
C ILE A 51 -35.70 4.87 -49.39
N ILE A 52 -34.63 4.79 -48.59
CA ILE A 52 -34.59 5.30 -47.21
C ILE A 52 -33.43 6.31 -47.14
N VAL A 53 -33.74 7.55 -46.76
CA VAL A 53 -32.74 8.62 -46.56
C VAL A 53 -32.66 8.87 -45.06
N ILE A 54 -31.47 9.11 -44.50
CA ILE A 54 -31.26 9.61 -43.13
C ILE A 54 -30.44 10.90 -43.25
N LEU A 55 -30.98 12.03 -42.77
CA LEU A 55 -30.33 13.34 -42.84
C LEU A 55 -29.78 13.74 -41.46
N SER A 56 -28.61 14.38 -41.43
CA SER A 56 -28.06 15.03 -40.23
C SER A 56 -28.45 16.52 -40.14
N GLU A 57 -28.12 17.13 -38.99
CA GLU A 57 -28.65 18.38 -38.43
C GLU A 57 -28.53 19.67 -39.27
N SER A 58 -27.90 19.68 -40.45
CA SER A 58 -27.53 20.94 -41.14
C SER A 58 -28.26 21.25 -42.47
N MET A 59 -29.23 20.46 -42.93
CA MET A 59 -29.96 20.69 -44.19
C MET A 59 -31.49 20.63 -44.01
N SER A 60 -32.19 21.75 -44.21
CA SER A 60 -33.66 21.80 -44.26
C SER A 60 -34.13 21.52 -45.70
N VAL A 61 -34.77 20.38 -45.94
CA VAL A 61 -35.35 20.02 -47.24
C VAL A 61 -36.87 20.11 -47.16
N ASP A 62 -37.50 20.77 -48.13
CA ASP A 62 -38.97 20.84 -48.24
C ASP A 62 -39.53 19.50 -48.76
N ILE A 63 -40.17 18.75 -47.85
CA ILE A 63 -40.58 17.36 -48.04
C ILE A 63 -41.82 17.26 -48.95
N THR A 64 -42.64 18.31 -49.02
CA THR A 64 -43.94 18.30 -49.72
C THR A 64 -43.84 18.05 -51.22
N SER A 65 -42.69 18.34 -51.86
CA SER A 65 -42.49 18.04 -53.29
C SER A 65 -42.10 16.59 -53.61
N LEU A 66 -41.61 15.82 -52.62
CA LEU A 66 -41.05 14.47 -52.82
C LEU A 66 -42.07 13.34 -52.58
N ILE A 67 -43.22 13.63 -51.96
CA ILE A 67 -44.24 12.65 -51.54
C ILE A 67 -44.98 11.98 -52.73
N LYS A 68 -44.81 12.48 -53.96
CA LYS A 68 -45.49 11.93 -55.15
C LYS A 68 -44.89 10.64 -55.71
N TYR A 69 -43.71 10.22 -55.27
CA TYR A 69 -43.04 9.00 -55.73
C TYR A 69 -43.02 7.92 -54.64
N SER A 70 -43.17 6.65 -55.04
CA SER A 70 -43.45 5.52 -54.15
C SER A 70 -42.30 5.18 -53.19
N GLN A 71 -42.57 5.30 -51.86
CA GLN A 71 -41.94 4.59 -50.71
C GLN A 71 -40.41 4.87 -50.48
N ILE A 72 -39.82 5.30 -49.36
CA ILE A 72 -40.11 5.58 -47.93
C ILE A 72 -39.28 6.85 -47.56
N SER A 73 -39.54 7.52 -46.43
CA SER A 73 -38.68 8.62 -45.92
C SER A 73 -38.50 8.53 -44.40
N ALA A 74 -37.31 8.83 -43.88
CA ALA A 74 -37.05 8.96 -42.44
C ALA A 74 -36.17 10.20 -42.16
N ILE A 75 -36.54 11.02 -41.16
CA ILE A 75 -35.70 12.13 -40.68
C ILE A 75 -35.73 12.09 -39.16
N TYR A 76 -34.55 12.20 -38.54
CA TYR A 76 -34.37 12.16 -37.09
C TYR A 76 -34.37 13.58 -36.52
N ASN A 77 -35.40 13.90 -35.71
CA ASN A 77 -35.26 14.84 -34.61
C ASN A 77 -36.35 14.54 -33.57
N GLU A 78 -36.12 14.83 -32.28
CA GLU A 78 -36.89 14.35 -31.10
C GLU A 78 -38.42 14.61 -31.09
N LYS A 79 -38.99 15.17 -32.16
CA LYS A 79 -40.44 15.34 -32.35
C LYS A 79 -40.83 15.13 -33.81
N LEU A 80 -40.94 13.89 -34.27
CA LEU A 80 -41.88 13.43 -35.32
C LEU A 80 -41.58 11.96 -35.66
N ILE A 81 -42.48 11.05 -35.31
CA ILE A 81 -42.44 9.66 -35.77
C ILE A 81 -43.66 9.45 -36.69
N CYS A 82 -43.43 9.51 -38.00
CA CYS A 82 -44.33 8.91 -38.99
C CYS A 82 -43.54 7.82 -39.72
N LEU A 83 -43.64 6.58 -39.23
CA LEU A 83 -43.08 5.41 -39.90
C LEU A 83 -44.20 4.71 -40.69
N TYR A 84 -44.18 4.82 -42.02
CA TYR A 84 -44.83 3.86 -42.90
C TYR A 84 -43.77 2.93 -43.48
N CYS A 85 -43.30 1.97 -42.66
CA CYS A 85 -42.38 0.92 -43.09
C CYS A 85 -43.13 -0.41 -43.24
N LEU A 86 -42.73 -1.24 -44.20
CA LEU A 86 -43.22 -2.62 -44.29
C LEU A 86 -42.87 -3.41 -43.01
N PRO A 87 -43.76 -4.30 -42.51
CA PRO A 87 -43.65 -4.96 -41.20
C PRO A 87 -42.33 -5.71 -40.92
N ARG A 88 -41.62 -6.11 -41.99
CA ARG A 88 -40.40 -6.93 -41.90
C ARG A 88 -39.13 -6.14 -41.60
N MET A 89 -39.12 -4.81 -41.83
CA MET A 89 -37.95 -3.96 -41.59
C MET A 89 -37.93 -3.36 -40.18
N ILE A 90 -39.08 -3.18 -39.55
CA ILE A 90 -39.21 -2.65 -38.18
C ILE A 90 -38.40 -3.53 -37.20
N SER A 91 -38.48 -4.85 -37.36
CA SER A 91 -37.76 -5.80 -36.51
C SER A 91 -36.23 -5.67 -36.62
N LEU A 92 -35.69 -5.39 -37.80
CA LEU A 92 -34.24 -5.29 -38.01
C LEU A 92 -33.67 -4.01 -37.40
N VAL A 93 -34.39 -2.89 -37.53
CA VAL A 93 -34.01 -1.61 -36.91
C VAL A 93 -34.10 -1.71 -35.38
N ASP A 94 -35.16 -2.32 -34.86
CA ASP A 94 -35.30 -2.56 -33.42
C ASP A 94 -34.17 -3.44 -32.87
N ILE A 95 -33.77 -4.49 -33.60
CA ILE A 95 -32.66 -5.37 -33.20
C ILE A 95 -31.34 -4.59 -33.16
N TYR A 96 -31.05 -3.77 -34.18
CA TYR A 96 -29.82 -2.98 -34.24
C TYR A 96 -29.76 -1.94 -33.12
N MET A 97 -30.84 -1.19 -32.88
CA MET A 97 -30.93 -0.21 -31.80
C MET A 97 -30.76 -0.84 -30.42
N LYS A 98 -31.34 -2.04 -30.22
CA LYS A 98 -31.23 -2.79 -28.98
C LYS A 98 -29.81 -3.33 -28.76
N ASN A 99 -29.11 -3.72 -29.81
CA ASN A 99 -27.71 -4.16 -29.74
C ASN A 99 -26.78 -2.99 -29.40
N LYS A 100 -26.95 -1.83 -30.05
CA LYS A 100 -26.14 -0.63 -29.79
C LYS A 100 -26.33 -0.11 -28.35
N GLN A 101 -27.57 -0.09 -27.84
CA GLN A 101 -27.84 0.23 -26.43
C GLN A 101 -27.20 -0.77 -25.46
N GLN A 102 -27.18 -2.07 -25.80
CA GLN A 102 -26.53 -3.08 -24.95
C GLN A 102 -25.01 -2.95 -24.91
N GLU A 103 -24.38 -2.53 -25.98
CA GLU A 103 -22.92 -2.28 -26.03
C GLU A 103 -22.53 -1.06 -25.17
N GLU A 104 -23.27 0.04 -25.24
CA GLU A 104 -23.04 1.22 -24.39
C GLU A 104 -23.21 0.93 -22.89
N ILE A 105 -24.20 0.10 -22.54
CA ILE A 105 -24.45 -0.32 -21.14
C ILE A 105 -23.31 -1.23 -20.63
N LYS A 106 -22.77 -2.12 -21.48
CA LYS A 106 -21.63 -2.98 -21.13
C LYS A 106 -20.37 -2.16 -20.89
N GLN A 107 -20.11 -1.15 -21.71
CA GLN A 107 -18.92 -0.29 -21.60
C GLN A 107 -18.97 0.60 -20.34
N LYS A 108 -20.13 1.18 -19.99
CA LYS A 108 -20.30 1.90 -18.72
C LYS A 108 -20.09 1.01 -17.48
N LYS A 109 -20.49 -0.27 -17.53
CA LYS A 109 -20.29 -1.24 -16.44
C LYS A 109 -18.82 -1.65 -16.28
N SER A 110 -18.06 -1.80 -17.36
CA SER A 110 -16.63 -2.12 -17.27
C SER A 110 -15.85 -0.98 -16.62
N ASP A 111 -16.11 0.27 -17.00
CA ASP A 111 -15.39 1.43 -16.47
C ASP A 111 -15.68 1.66 -14.97
N GLN A 112 -16.92 1.44 -14.54
CA GLN A 112 -17.29 1.43 -13.12
C GLN A 112 -16.57 0.33 -12.32
N LEU A 113 -16.42 -0.87 -12.89
CA LEU A 113 -15.68 -1.97 -12.26
C LEU A 113 -14.19 -1.64 -12.12
N TYR A 114 -13.56 -1.04 -13.13
CA TYR A 114 -12.17 -0.61 -13.06
C TYR A 114 -11.94 0.49 -12.02
N LEU A 115 -12.81 1.52 -11.98
CA LEU A 115 -12.72 2.59 -10.99
C LEU A 115 -12.88 2.04 -9.56
N SER A 116 -13.81 1.08 -9.38
CA SER A 116 -14.01 0.41 -8.09
C SER A 116 -12.79 -0.39 -7.66
N ASN A 117 -12.11 -1.08 -8.59
CA ASN A 117 -10.91 -1.85 -8.32
C ASN A 117 -9.72 -0.95 -7.95
N ILE A 118 -9.55 0.17 -8.64
CA ILE A 118 -8.50 1.16 -8.32
C ILE A 118 -8.73 1.76 -6.93
N LEU A 119 -9.97 2.17 -6.62
CA LEU A 119 -10.31 2.71 -5.29
C LEU A 119 -10.09 1.67 -4.17
N LEU A 120 -10.34 0.39 -4.45
CA LEU A 120 -10.05 -0.69 -3.51
C LEU A 120 -8.54 -0.88 -3.29
N ILE A 121 -7.73 -0.78 -4.34
CA ILE A 121 -6.27 -0.85 -4.26
C ILE A 121 -5.73 0.36 -3.49
N ILE A 122 -6.20 1.58 -3.80
CA ILE A 122 -5.83 2.81 -3.09
C ILE A 122 -6.18 2.67 -1.62
N ARG A 123 -7.40 2.25 -1.28
CA ARG A 123 -7.80 2.04 0.12
C ARG A 123 -6.96 0.97 0.81
N LYS A 124 -6.56 -0.08 0.10
CA LYS A 124 -5.74 -1.15 0.66
C LYS A 124 -4.30 -0.72 0.94
N TYR A 125 -3.73 0.15 0.10
CA TYR A 125 -2.33 0.57 0.18
C TYR A 125 -2.15 2.08 0.42
N TRP A 126 -3.18 2.74 0.96
CA TRP A 126 -3.22 4.21 1.10
C TRP A 126 -2.02 4.75 1.88
N PHE A 127 -1.55 4.02 2.89
CA PHE A 127 -0.39 4.39 3.68
C PHE A 127 0.91 4.37 2.86
N LEU A 128 1.13 3.31 2.08
CA LEU A 128 2.31 3.19 1.21
C LEU A 128 2.30 4.26 0.11
N ILE A 129 1.13 4.59 -0.43
CA ILE A 129 0.94 5.68 -1.41
C ILE A 129 1.13 7.05 -0.74
N GLY A 130 0.71 7.20 0.52
CA GLY A 130 0.86 8.43 1.29
C GLY A 130 2.30 8.82 1.58
N LEU A 131 3.24 7.87 1.61
CA LEU A 131 4.67 8.12 1.81
C LEU A 131 5.28 9.01 0.71
N PRO A 132 5.29 8.62 -0.58
CA PRO A 132 5.83 9.46 -1.65
C PRO A 132 5.05 10.76 -1.81
N ILE A 133 3.73 10.76 -1.60
CA ILE A 133 2.91 11.99 -1.62
C ILE A 133 3.38 12.97 -0.54
N SER A 134 3.60 12.50 0.70
CA SER A 134 4.11 13.35 1.78
C SER A 134 5.48 13.94 1.45
N ILE A 135 6.36 13.18 0.80
CA ILE A 135 7.67 13.66 0.35
C ILE A 135 7.53 14.72 -0.74
N LEU A 136 6.63 14.50 -1.71
CA LEU A 136 6.37 15.48 -2.79
C LEU A 136 5.81 16.79 -2.23
N ILE A 137 4.85 16.73 -1.32
CA ILE A 137 4.31 17.92 -0.65
C ILE A 137 5.41 18.62 0.16
N ALA A 138 6.27 17.88 0.84
CA ALA A 138 7.39 18.44 1.59
C ALA A 138 8.41 19.14 0.68
N TYR A 139 8.66 18.61 -0.51
CA TYR A 139 9.55 19.18 -1.52
C TYR A 139 8.95 20.44 -2.16
N SER A 140 7.66 20.43 -2.51
CA SER A 140 6.98 21.58 -3.13
C SER A 140 6.76 22.72 -2.14
N PHE A 141 6.43 22.43 -0.88
CA PHE A 141 6.09 23.43 0.14
C PHE A 141 6.88 23.25 1.46
N PRO A 142 8.22 23.34 1.43
CA PRO A 142 9.05 23.07 2.60
C PRO A 142 8.84 24.09 3.73
N ASN A 143 8.51 25.35 3.41
CA ASN A 143 8.31 26.42 4.40
C ASN A 143 7.11 26.21 5.32
N VAL A 144 6.14 25.36 4.94
CA VAL A 144 4.96 25.08 5.76
C VAL A 144 5.30 24.08 6.88
N GLY A 145 5.98 22.98 6.53
CA GLY A 145 6.27 21.86 7.43
C GLY A 145 7.62 21.95 8.14
N LYS A 146 8.48 22.92 7.81
CA LYS A 146 9.80 23.06 8.45
C LYS A 146 9.71 23.53 9.89
N THR A 147 10.75 23.17 10.64
CA THR A 147 11.09 23.74 11.95
C THR A 147 11.19 25.28 11.77
N GLY A 148 10.35 26.06 12.47
CA GLY A 148 10.27 27.51 12.37
C GLY A 148 9.39 28.02 11.23
N GLY A 149 8.70 27.11 10.53
CA GLY A 149 7.77 27.44 9.45
C GLY A 149 6.44 28.02 9.93
N TYR A 150 5.52 28.24 9.00
CA TYR A 150 4.21 28.88 9.29
C TYR A 150 3.41 28.21 10.40
N ILE A 151 3.44 26.87 10.46
CA ILE A 151 2.68 26.08 11.43
C ILE A 151 3.52 25.78 12.69
N ARG A 152 4.78 26.25 12.75
CA ARG A 152 5.77 25.94 13.79
C ARG A 152 5.78 24.44 14.10
N SER A 153 6.19 23.66 13.11
CA SER A 153 6.05 22.20 13.10
C SER A 153 6.77 21.51 14.25
N GLU A 154 7.66 22.19 14.96
CA GLU A 154 8.24 21.72 16.22
C GLU A 154 7.16 21.35 17.22
N TRP A 155 6.25 22.28 17.47
CA TRP A 155 5.24 22.13 18.51
C TRP A 155 4.05 21.34 18.02
N THR A 156 3.53 21.71 16.85
CA THR A 156 2.29 21.15 16.30
C THR A 156 2.47 19.74 15.77
N VAL A 157 3.59 19.46 15.08
CA VAL A 157 3.84 18.17 14.43
C VAL A 157 4.80 17.31 15.24
N LYS A 158 6.04 17.76 15.48
CA LYS A 158 7.05 16.94 16.15
C LYS A 158 6.59 16.59 17.57
N TYR A 159 6.26 17.54 18.43
CA TYR A 159 5.71 17.22 19.76
C TYR A 159 4.27 16.71 19.68
N GLY A 160 3.37 17.44 19.02
CA GLY A 160 1.94 17.14 18.98
C GLY A 160 1.61 15.75 18.41
N CYS A 161 2.12 15.41 17.22
CA CYS A 161 1.86 14.10 16.62
C CYS A 161 2.57 12.97 17.37
N ILE A 162 3.78 13.18 17.92
CA ILE A 162 4.45 12.14 18.71
C ILE A 162 3.65 11.83 19.98
N ILE A 163 3.23 12.85 20.73
CA ILE A 163 2.37 12.71 21.91
C ILE A 163 1.09 11.96 21.55
N LEU A 164 0.43 12.36 20.46
CA LEU A 164 -0.77 11.70 19.95
C LEU A 164 -0.51 10.22 19.61
N ILE A 165 0.60 9.91 18.95
CA ILE A 165 0.97 8.54 18.59
C ILE A 165 1.13 7.66 19.85
N PHE A 166 1.92 8.12 20.83
CA PHE A 166 2.13 7.34 22.06
C PHE A 166 0.86 7.27 22.92
N PHE A 167 0.05 8.32 22.93
CA PHE A 167 -1.26 8.31 23.58
C PHE A 167 -2.22 7.29 22.98
N LEU A 168 -2.36 7.28 21.64
CA LEU A 168 -3.18 6.30 20.91
C LEU A 168 -2.65 4.87 21.08
N GLN A 169 -1.34 4.69 21.24
CA GLN A 169 -0.76 3.38 21.60
C GLN A 169 -1.23 2.92 22.97
N GLY A 170 -1.19 3.80 23.98
CA GLY A 170 -1.75 3.54 25.31
C GLY A 170 -3.23 3.13 25.25
N LEU A 171 -4.03 3.85 24.47
CA LEU A 171 -5.46 3.55 24.28
C LEU A 171 -5.74 2.24 23.51
N SER A 172 -4.79 1.72 22.75
CA SER A 172 -5.00 0.53 21.91
C SER A 172 -4.79 -0.79 22.65
N LEU A 173 -4.25 -0.74 23.88
CA LEU A 173 -3.94 -1.90 24.71
C LEU A 173 -5.19 -2.59 25.25
N ARG A 174 -5.30 -3.91 25.04
CA ARG A 174 -6.40 -4.75 25.57
C ARG A 174 -5.89 -5.66 26.68
N THR A 175 -6.36 -5.46 27.90
CA THR A 175 -5.89 -6.22 29.07
C THR A 175 -6.16 -7.72 29.00
N LYS A 176 -7.32 -8.19 28.51
CA LYS A 176 -7.70 -9.62 28.63
C LYS A 176 -6.95 -10.57 27.69
N GLN A 177 -6.74 -10.20 26.43
CA GLN A 177 -6.07 -11.05 25.44
C GLN A 177 -4.55 -10.97 25.55
N LEU A 178 -4.01 -9.81 25.91
CA LEU A 178 -2.58 -9.64 26.19
C LEU A 178 -2.15 -10.33 27.49
N ALA A 179 -3.03 -10.46 28.50
CA ALA A 179 -2.69 -11.12 29.77
C ALA A 179 -2.18 -12.56 29.57
N ASN A 180 -2.81 -13.32 28.68
CA ASN A 180 -2.37 -14.69 28.38
C ASN A 180 -1.03 -14.73 27.62
N GLU A 181 -0.72 -13.66 26.88
CA GLU A 181 0.54 -13.52 26.15
C GLU A 181 1.71 -13.16 27.06
N VAL A 182 1.47 -12.35 28.09
CA VAL A 182 2.51 -11.87 29.02
C VAL A 182 3.29 -13.03 29.66
N LEU A 183 2.64 -14.18 29.86
CA LEU A 183 3.27 -15.38 30.41
C LEU A 183 4.34 -15.99 29.49
N ARG A 184 4.39 -15.64 28.20
CA ARG A 184 5.40 -16.13 27.24
C ARG A 184 6.70 -15.35 27.29
N ILE A 185 7.24 -15.19 28.49
CA ILE A 185 8.42 -14.38 28.81
C ILE A 185 9.62 -14.71 27.91
N ARG A 186 9.85 -16.01 27.61
CA ARG A 186 10.96 -16.46 26.74
C ARG A 186 10.94 -15.79 25.36
N LEU A 187 9.75 -15.69 24.76
CA LEU A 187 9.57 -15.07 23.44
C LEU A 187 9.86 -13.58 23.51
N HIS A 188 9.35 -12.90 24.55
CA HIS A 188 9.52 -11.47 24.71
C HIS A 188 10.98 -11.10 24.93
N ILE A 189 11.65 -11.76 25.88
CA ILE A 189 13.08 -11.54 26.15
C ILE A 189 13.91 -11.78 24.89
N PHE A 190 13.64 -12.85 24.15
CA PHE A 190 14.36 -13.16 22.92
C PHE A 190 14.28 -12.01 21.89
N ILE A 191 13.08 -11.48 21.64
CA ILE A 191 12.87 -10.37 20.71
C ILE A 191 13.57 -9.10 21.19
N GLN A 192 13.48 -8.77 22.48
CA GLN A 192 14.10 -7.54 23.01
C GLN A 192 15.64 -7.63 22.98
N ILE A 193 16.23 -8.77 23.35
CA ILE A 193 17.68 -9.00 23.23
C ILE A 193 18.11 -8.89 21.78
N TYR A 194 17.35 -9.48 20.85
CA TYR A 194 17.67 -9.37 19.44
C TYR A 194 17.64 -7.93 18.95
N SER A 195 16.58 -7.19 19.25
CA SER A 195 16.35 -5.83 18.75
C SER A 195 17.27 -4.78 19.39
N PHE A 196 17.61 -4.92 20.67
CA PHE A 196 18.41 -3.93 21.42
C PHE A 196 19.86 -4.32 21.69
N ILE A 197 20.23 -5.59 21.55
CA ILE A 197 21.61 -6.04 21.79
C ILE A 197 22.23 -6.54 20.49
N ILE A 198 21.66 -7.59 19.90
CA ILE A 198 22.30 -8.25 18.74
C ILE A 198 22.36 -7.30 17.53
N VAL A 199 21.22 -6.72 17.15
CA VAL A 199 21.14 -5.83 15.97
C VAL A 199 22.00 -4.57 16.14
N PRO A 200 21.90 -3.78 17.21
CA PRO A 200 22.67 -2.54 17.34
C PRO A 200 24.18 -2.80 17.39
N PHE A 201 24.64 -3.85 18.08
CA PHE A 201 26.07 -4.16 18.15
C PHE A 201 26.63 -4.65 16.82
N LEU A 202 25.89 -5.47 16.06
CA LEU A 202 26.31 -5.89 14.72
C LEU A 202 26.35 -4.71 13.75
N VAL A 203 25.34 -3.84 13.79
CA VAL A 203 25.32 -2.63 12.96
C VAL A 203 26.42 -1.66 13.37
N TYR A 204 26.72 -1.53 14.67
CA TYR A 204 27.84 -0.73 15.15
C TYR A 204 29.18 -1.26 14.62
N ALA A 205 29.42 -2.58 14.69
CA ALA A 205 30.61 -3.20 14.12
C ALA A 205 30.73 -2.96 12.61
N LEU A 206 29.63 -3.12 11.86
CA LEU A 206 29.57 -2.79 10.44
C LEU A 206 29.84 -1.30 10.19
N SER A 207 29.31 -0.43 11.05
CA SER A 207 29.48 1.02 10.95
C SER A 207 30.94 1.45 11.16
N LEU A 208 31.68 0.79 12.06
CA LEU A 208 33.12 1.01 12.22
C LEU A 208 33.89 0.67 10.94
N LEU A 209 33.51 -0.40 10.24
CA LEU A 209 34.09 -0.73 8.93
C LEU A 209 33.72 0.34 7.87
N LEU A 210 32.46 0.78 7.86
CA LEU A 210 32.00 1.84 6.96
C LEU A 210 32.74 3.16 7.17
N THR A 211 33.18 3.48 8.40
CA THR A 211 33.97 4.72 8.65
C THR A 211 35.33 4.74 7.96
N ARG A 212 35.82 3.59 7.47
CA ARG A 212 37.04 3.49 6.65
C ARG A 212 36.79 3.79 5.17
N THR A 213 35.53 3.90 4.76
CA THR A 213 35.14 4.27 3.39
C THR A 213 34.96 5.80 3.27
N SER A 214 34.71 6.27 2.05
CA SER A 214 34.44 7.69 1.76
C SER A 214 33.04 8.16 2.20
N MET A 215 32.20 7.27 2.75
CA MET A 215 30.81 7.59 3.10
C MET A 215 30.74 8.66 4.21
N ASN A 216 29.78 9.57 4.10
CA ASN A 216 29.57 10.61 5.10
C ASN A 216 29.36 10.03 6.52
N LYS A 217 30.25 10.40 7.45
CA LYS A 217 30.25 9.90 8.84
C LYS A 217 28.96 10.21 9.60
N THR A 218 28.27 11.30 9.27
CA THR A 218 26.97 11.65 9.87
C THR A 218 25.91 10.65 9.47
N LEU A 219 25.92 10.18 8.22
CA LEU A 219 24.99 9.13 7.77
C LEU A 219 25.28 7.79 8.43
N ILE A 220 26.56 7.45 8.60
CA ILE A 220 26.97 6.24 9.33
C ILE A 220 26.42 6.28 10.76
N PHE A 221 26.52 7.42 11.43
CA PHE A 221 25.94 7.57 12.76
C PHE A 221 24.40 7.48 12.76
N GLY A 222 23.74 8.00 11.74
CA GLY A 222 22.29 7.81 11.55
C GLY A 222 21.90 6.33 11.38
N ILE A 223 22.75 5.49 10.77
CA ILE A 223 22.55 4.03 10.70
C ILE A 223 22.64 3.40 12.10
N ILE A 224 23.59 3.85 12.94
CA ILE A 224 23.71 3.40 14.33
C ILE A 224 22.46 3.77 15.13
N ILE A 225 21.99 5.02 15.01
CA ILE A 225 20.75 5.48 15.64
C ILE A 225 19.59 4.59 15.18
N MET A 226 19.40 4.42 13.87
CA MET A 226 18.36 3.57 13.27
C MET A 226 18.33 2.17 13.90
N SER A 227 19.50 1.54 14.05
CA SER A 227 19.58 0.18 14.59
C SER A 227 19.24 0.10 16.08
N SER A 228 19.49 1.16 16.84
CA SER A 228 19.34 1.22 18.30
C SER A 228 17.91 1.49 18.76
N ILE A 229 16.99 1.80 17.85
CA ILE A 229 15.60 2.18 18.15
C ILE A 229 14.72 0.93 18.35
N SER A 230 13.58 1.14 19.03
CA SER A 230 12.54 0.16 19.29
C SER A 230 11.73 -0.26 18.04
N THR A 231 10.84 -1.23 18.23
CA THR A 231 10.04 -1.88 17.19
C THR A 231 8.76 -1.12 16.82
N MET A 232 8.32 -1.21 15.55
CA MET A 232 7.03 -0.65 15.10
C MET A 232 5.83 -1.36 15.72
N ILE A 233 4.76 -0.61 16.03
CA ILE A 233 3.49 -1.19 16.52
C ILE A 233 2.52 -1.48 15.36
N SER A 234 2.09 -0.47 14.62
CA SER A 234 0.99 -0.60 13.66
C SER A 234 1.31 -1.55 12.51
N SER A 235 2.32 -1.21 11.70
CA SER A 235 2.66 -1.98 10.49
C SER A 235 3.13 -3.40 10.81
N ASN A 236 3.85 -3.57 11.91
CA ASN A 236 4.35 -4.87 12.35
C ASN A 236 3.22 -5.85 12.73
N VAL A 237 2.23 -5.38 13.50
CA VAL A 237 1.06 -6.20 13.87
C VAL A 237 0.24 -6.57 12.63
N VAL A 238 0.03 -5.62 11.72
CA VAL A 238 -0.70 -5.86 10.47
C VAL A 238 0.04 -6.86 9.57
N MET A 239 1.36 -6.73 9.40
CA MET A 239 2.16 -7.66 8.61
C MET A 239 2.19 -9.06 9.24
N THR A 240 2.38 -9.14 10.55
CA THR A 240 2.34 -10.41 11.28
C THR A 240 1.00 -11.11 11.10
N LYS A 241 -0.11 -10.37 11.22
CA LYS A 241 -1.46 -10.89 11.00
C LYS A 241 -1.66 -11.38 9.56
N ASN A 242 -1.26 -10.58 8.58
CA ASN A 242 -1.39 -10.93 7.16
C ASN A 242 -0.55 -12.16 6.78
N ALA A 243 0.55 -12.40 7.49
CA ALA A 243 1.39 -13.58 7.35
C ALA A 243 0.89 -14.80 8.13
N LEU A 244 -0.30 -14.73 8.76
CA LEU A 244 -0.88 -15.77 9.63
C LEU A 244 -0.06 -16.05 10.91
N GLY A 245 0.75 -15.08 11.33
CA GLY A 245 1.55 -15.12 12.55
C GLY A 245 0.78 -14.74 13.81
N ASN A 246 1.50 -14.68 14.93
CA ASN A 246 0.94 -14.35 16.23
C ASN A 246 0.79 -12.82 16.44
N GLU A 247 -0.38 -12.28 16.10
CA GLU A 247 -0.67 -10.84 16.19
C GLU A 247 -0.59 -10.29 17.63
N TYR A 248 -0.95 -11.09 18.64
CA TYR A 248 -0.96 -10.65 20.04
C TYR A 248 0.47 -10.57 20.61
N ALA A 249 1.31 -11.57 20.31
CA ALA A 249 2.72 -11.53 20.65
C ALA A 249 3.42 -10.34 19.98
N ALA A 250 3.10 -10.06 18.71
CA ALA A 250 3.66 -8.90 18.01
C ALA A 250 3.25 -7.58 18.66
N LEU A 251 1.98 -7.44 19.03
CA LEU A 251 1.47 -6.24 19.70
C LEU A 251 2.15 -6.04 21.06
N LEU A 252 2.25 -7.07 21.90
CA LEU A 252 2.91 -6.95 23.20
C LEU A 252 4.38 -6.57 23.06
N ASN A 253 5.11 -7.21 22.16
CA ASN A 253 6.53 -6.94 21.95
C ASN A 253 6.82 -5.54 21.40
N ALA A 254 5.96 -5.05 20.51
CA ALA A 254 6.11 -3.70 19.99
C ALA A 254 5.92 -2.65 21.09
N ILE A 255 4.99 -2.89 22.02
CA ILE A 255 4.74 -1.99 23.16
C ILE A 255 5.86 -2.07 24.19
N LEU A 256 6.23 -3.29 24.61
CA LEU A 256 7.37 -3.51 25.49
C LEU A 256 8.64 -2.89 24.92
N GLY A 257 8.88 -3.10 23.62
CA GLY A 257 10.02 -2.52 22.92
C GLY A 257 9.99 -1.00 22.90
N ASN A 258 8.83 -0.37 22.69
CA ASN A 258 8.73 1.09 22.75
C ASN A 258 8.95 1.66 24.16
N ILE A 259 8.46 0.99 25.21
CA ILE A 259 8.73 1.42 26.60
C ILE A 259 10.23 1.26 26.91
N LEU A 260 10.81 0.11 26.59
CA LEU A 260 12.24 -0.16 26.82
C LEU A 260 13.13 0.77 25.99
N GLY A 261 12.75 1.08 24.75
CA GLY A 261 13.50 1.94 23.84
C GLY A 261 13.71 3.35 24.37
N ILE A 262 12.80 3.88 25.19
CA ILE A 262 12.95 5.20 25.81
C ILE A 262 14.16 5.27 26.74
N PHE A 263 14.55 4.14 27.35
CA PHE A 263 15.70 4.04 28.25
C PHE A 263 16.93 3.45 27.55
N ILE A 264 16.73 2.36 26.81
CA ILE A 264 17.81 1.56 26.22
C ILE A 264 18.38 2.22 24.96
N SER A 265 17.54 2.80 24.09
CA SER A 265 18.03 3.42 22.85
C SER A 265 18.98 4.58 23.09
N PRO A 266 18.68 5.55 23.99
CA PRO A 266 19.66 6.57 24.36
C PRO A 266 20.92 5.92 24.93
N ALA A 267 20.79 4.97 25.87
CA ALA A 267 21.95 4.36 26.53
C ALA A 267 22.93 3.71 25.53
N LEU A 268 22.40 3.01 24.52
CA LEU A 268 23.18 2.47 23.40
C LEU A 268 23.89 3.55 22.60
N ILE A 269 23.18 4.62 22.23
CA ILE A 269 23.78 5.74 21.49
C ILE A 269 24.92 6.38 22.29
N PHE A 270 24.69 6.65 23.57
CA PHE A 270 25.69 7.18 24.48
C PHE A 270 26.91 6.26 24.61
N LEU A 271 26.68 4.94 24.66
CA LEU A 271 27.76 3.96 24.67
C LEU A 271 28.57 4.01 23.37
N PHE A 272 27.91 4.01 22.21
CA PHE A 272 28.56 4.02 20.91
C PHE A 272 29.28 5.33 20.59
N MET A 273 28.80 6.45 21.12
CA MET A 273 29.45 7.77 21.00
C MET A 273 30.76 7.91 21.78
N LYS A 274 31.05 7.04 22.75
CA LYS A 274 32.34 7.08 23.48
C LYS A 274 33.54 6.76 22.60
N ASN A 275 33.32 6.21 21.41
CA ASN A 275 34.39 5.91 20.47
C ASN A 275 34.84 7.19 19.74
N SER A 276 36.14 7.47 19.77
CA SER A 276 36.74 8.70 19.24
C SER A 276 36.48 8.94 17.76
N VAL A 277 36.16 7.89 17.00
CA VAL A 277 35.73 8.00 15.60
C VAL A 277 34.52 8.93 15.41
N PHE A 278 33.67 9.07 16.44
CA PHE A 278 32.45 9.88 16.42
C PHE A 278 32.57 11.23 17.14
N ASP A 279 33.77 11.64 17.56
CA ASP A 279 33.99 12.89 18.31
C ASP A 279 33.57 14.14 17.50
N PHE A 280 33.54 14.07 16.17
CA PHE A 280 33.09 15.15 15.30
C PHE A 280 31.63 15.58 15.54
N LEU A 281 30.79 14.70 16.12
CA LEU A 281 29.41 15.03 16.51
C LEU A 281 29.35 15.73 17.87
N SER A 282 30.38 15.53 18.70
CA SER A 282 30.54 16.12 20.03
C SER A 282 31.08 17.56 19.98
N THR A 283 31.82 17.90 18.93
CA THR A 283 32.57 19.17 18.79
C THR A 283 31.81 20.31 18.11
N THR A 284 30.54 20.12 17.73
CA THR A 284 29.77 21.14 16.99
C THR A 284 29.10 22.22 17.86
N SER A 285 29.37 22.25 19.17
CA SER A 285 29.05 23.38 20.03
C SER A 285 30.31 23.85 20.74
N ASN A 286 30.66 25.13 20.62
CA ASN A 286 31.70 25.84 21.41
C ASN A 286 31.38 25.94 22.92
N THR A 287 30.54 25.04 23.38
CA THR A 287 30.15 24.83 24.77
C THR A 287 30.27 23.32 24.95
N GLN A 288 30.92 22.91 26.04
CA GLN A 288 31.01 21.53 26.49
C GLN A 288 29.61 20.97 26.82
N TYR A 289 28.70 20.88 25.85
CA TYR A 289 27.49 20.09 25.96
C TYR A 289 27.93 18.63 25.84
N LYS A 290 28.43 18.08 26.96
CA LYS A 290 28.28 16.66 27.21
C LYS A 290 26.79 16.40 27.07
N LEU A 291 26.41 15.64 26.04
CA LEU A 291 25.05 15.12 25.91
C LEU A 291 24.65 14.59 27.30
N ASP A 292 23.60 15.16 27.88
CA ASP A 292 23.16 14.77 29.21
C ASP A 292 22.11 13.69 29.07
N TYR A 293 22.50 12.46 29.38
CA TYR A 293 21.61 11.29 29.38
C TYR A 293 20.35 11.54 30.21
N SER A 294 20.48 12.23 31.34
CA SER A 294 19.37 12.56 32.23
C SER A 294 18.35 13.46 31.52
N HIS A 295 18.83 14.52 30.87
CA HIS A 295 17.98 15.43 30.11
C HIS A 295 17.27 14.72 28.94
N VAL A 296 18.00 13.88 28.19
CA VAL A 296 17.43 13.13 27.06
C VAL A 296 16.32 12.19 27.54
N ILE A 297 16.55 11.40 28.58
CA ILE A 297 15.52 10.51 29.13
C ILE A 297 14.34 11.28 29.68
N LYS A 298 14.57 12.37 30.42
CA LYS A 298 13.48 13.20 30.94
C LYS A 298 12.56 13.66 29.81
N LYS A 299 13.15 14.13 28.71
CA LYS A 299 12.43 14.59 27.54
C LYS A 299 11.67 13.48 26.84
N LEU A 300 12.31 12.34 26.57
CA LEU A 300 11.67 11.16 25.96
C LEU A 300 10.55 10.58 26.83
N SER A 301 10.74 10.57 28.14
CA SER A 301 9.74 10.10 29.11
C SER A 301 8.52 11.02 29.10
N LEU A 302 8.73 12.33 29.06
CA LEU A 302 7.64 13.32 29.06
C LEU A 302 6.84 13.30 27.76
N THR A 303 7.49 13.09 26.61
CA THR A 303 6.83 13.08 25.29
C THR A 303 6.33 11.72 24.85
N GLY A 304 6.92 10.63 25.35
CA GLY A 304 6.59 9.25 24.97
C GLY A 304 5.90 8.46 26.09
N LEU A 305 6.56 8.29 27.25
CA LEU A 305 6.01 7.46 28.34
C LEU A 305 4.76 8.07 28.97
N VAL A 306 4.79 9.35 29.34
CA VAL A 306 3.66 10.04 29.99
C VAL A 306 2.37 9.92 29.18
N PRO A 307 2.32 10.29 27.89
CA PRO A 307 1.09 10.12 27.11
C PRO A 307 0.68 8.66 26.95
N LEU A 308 1.63 7.73 26.82
CA LEU A 308 1.32 6.30 26.79
C LEU A 308 0.63 5.83 28.08
N PHE A 309 1.16 6.22 29.25
CA PHE A 309 0.57 5.89 30.55
C PHE A 309 -0.80 6.53 30.73
N ILE A 310 -0.97 7.80 30.36
CA ILE A 310 -2.27 8.47 30.43
C ILE A 310 -3.28 7.74 29.53
N GLY A 311 -2.90 7.41 28.30
CA GLY A 311 -3.73 6.62 27.39
C GLY A 311 -4.11 5.26 27.99
N GLN A 312 -3.14 4.58 28.62
CA GLN A 312 -3.38 3.30 29.28
C GLN A 312 -4.33 3.42 30.48
N ILE A 313 -4.19 4.46 31.31
CA ILE A 313 -5.08 4.69 32.45
C ILE A 313 -6.52 4.93 31.95
N ILE A 314 -6.69 5.77 30.93
CA ILE A 314 -8.01 6.03 30.32
C ILE A 314 -8.62 4.74 29.76
N GLN A 315 -7.79 3.92 29.11
CA GLN A 315 -8.20 2.62 28.57
C GLN A 315 -8.66 1.64 29.67
N LEU A 316 -7.99 1.65 30.82
CA LEU A 316 -8.36 0.85 31.98
C LEU A 316 -9.68 1.34 32.63
N LEU A 317 -9.87 2.66 32.73
CA LEU A 317 -11.07 3.25 33.35
C LEU A 317 -12.32 3.14 32.47
N TRP A 318 -12.18 3.29 31.15
CA TRP A 318 -13.33 3.36 30.22
C TRP A 318 -13.25 2.37 29.05
N THR A 319 -12.80 1.14 29.30
CA THR A 319 -12.54 0.13 28.27
C THR A 319 -13.68 -0.02 27.25
N LYS A 320 -14.94 -0.12 27.71
CA LYS A 320 -16.11 -0.30 26.81
C LYS A 320 -16.32 0.90 25.86
N LYS A 321 -16.17 2.13 26.37
CA LYS A 321 -16.35 3.36 25.57
C LYS A 321 -15.19 3.51 24.58
N ILE A 322 -13.95 3.30 25.02
CA ILE A 322 -12.79 3.41 24.13
C ILE A 322 -12.84 2.32 23.05
N MET A 323 -13.32 1.11 23.33
CA MET A 323 -13.52 0.10 22.28
C MET A 323 -14.49 0.56 21.18
N TYR A 324 -15.57 1.23 21.55
CA TYR A 324 -16.51 1.81 20.59
C TYR A 324 -15.83 2.89 19.74
N ILE A 325 -15.09 3.80 20.39
CA ILE A 325 -14.35 4.89 19.73
C ILE A 325 -13.26 4.34 18.81
N GLN A 326 -12.48 3.36 19.28
CA GLN A 326 -11.41 2.71 18.52
C GLN A 326 -11.92 2.10 17.22
N LYS A 327 -13.12 1.50 17.25
CA LYS A 327 -13.79 0.96 16.05
C LYS A 327 -14.32 2.05 15.12
N LYS A 328 -14.83 3.15 15.66
CA LYS A 328 -15.41 4.25 14.88
C LYS A 328 -14.35 5.14 14.22
N ILE A 329 -13.27 5.43 14.93
CA ILE A 329 -12.22 6.37 14.54
C ILE A 329 -11.02 5.65 13.88
N TYR A 330 -10.92 4.32 14.00
CA TYR A 330 -9.82 3.53 13.46
C TYR A 330 -8.44 4.03 13.93
N PHE A 331 -8.10 3.86 15.21
CA PHE A 331 -6.85 4.39 15.80
C PHE A 331 -5.57 4.04 15.02
N ALA A 332 -5.53 2.87 14.36
CA ALA A 332 -4.40 2.47 13.53
C ALA A 332 -4.21 3.40 12.31
N GLU A 333 -5.29 3.90 11.73
CA GLU A 333 -5.27 4.84 10.60
C GLU A 333 -4.87 6.23 11.07
N LEU A 334 -5.41 6.70 12.21
CA LEU A 334 -4.96 7.95 12.81
C LEU A 334 -3.46 7.95 13.16
N ASN A 335 -2.96 6.85 13.74
CA ASN A 335 -1.53 6.70 14.01
C ASN A 335 -0.69 6.75 12.73
N SER A 336 -1.17 6.09 11.67
CA SER A 336 -0.53 6.09 10.37
C SER A 336 -0.52 7.49 9.74
N LEU A 337 -1.61 8.24 9.88
CA LEU A 337 -1.73 9.62 9.40
C LEU A 337 -0.79 10.56 10.16
N ALA A 338 -0.76 10.48 11.49
CA ALA A 338 0.16 11.25 12.32
C ALA A 338 1.63 10.96 11.97
N LEU A 339 1.95 9.70 11.66
CA LEU A 339 3.29 9.31 11.20
C LEU A 339 3.65 9.93 9.84
N LEU A 340 2.71 9.96 8.89
CA LEU A 340 2.89 10.65 7.60
C LEU A 340 3.13 12.15 7.80
N THR A 341 2.39 12.79 8.72
CA THR A 341 2.59 14.21 9.05
C THR A 341 3.97 14.48 9.63
N ILE A 342 4.45 13.62 10.53
CA ILE A 342 5.83 13.72 11.06
C ILE A 342 6.85 13.56 9.94
N LEU A 343 6.67 12.56 9.08
CA LEU A 343 7.57 12.32 7.96
C LEU A 343 7.64 13.53 7.04
N TRP A 344 6.47 14.08 6.66
CA TRP A 344 6.35 15.32 5.89
C TRP A 344 7.14 16.46 6.55
N SER A 345 6.95 16.72 7.84
CA SER A 345 7.65 17.80 8.54
C SER A 345 9.17 17.62 8.58
N VAL A 346 9.67 16.39 8.75
CA VAL A 346 11.10 16.10 8.73
C VAL A 346 11.68 16.35 7.33
N PHE A 347 11.02 15.88 6.27
CA PHE A 347 11.43 16.16 4.90
C PHE A 347 11.38 17.66 4.58
N SER A 348 10.33 18.38 5.01
CA SER A 348 10.22 19.82 4.82
C SER A 348 11.36 20.58 5.48
N THR A 349 11.75 20.18 6.69
CA THR A 349 12.92 20.74 7.37
C THR A 349 14.19 20.44 6.58
N ALA A 350 14.41 19.19 6.18
CA ALA A 350 15.62 18.77 5.48
C ALA A 350 15.77 19.39 4.07
N PHE A 351 14.68 19.60 3.35
CA PHE A 351 14.69 20.32 2.07
C PHE A 351 14.93 21.81 2.28
N SER A 352 14.33 22.43 3.31
CA SER A 352 14.55 23.84 3.62
C SER A 352 15.98 24.14 4.08
N THR A 353 16.63 23.22 4.79
CA THR A 353 18.01 23.38 5.27
C THR A 353 19.06 22.97 4.24
N GLY A 354 18.64 22.43 3.08
CA GLY A 354 19.56 21.88 2.08
C GLY A 354 20.33 20.64 2.57
N SER A 355 19.89 19.99 3.66
CA SER A 355 20.60 18.87 4.27
C SER A 355 20.88 17.74 3.28
N PHE A 356 19.94 17.43 2.40
CA PHE A 356 20.12 16.36 1.40
C PHE A 356 20.95 16.76 0.18
N GLN A 357 21.07 18.05 -0.11
CA GLN A 357 21.87 18.55 -1.24
C GLN A 357 23.38 18.38 -0.97
N SER A 358 23.77 18.36 0.31
CA SER A 358 25.15 18.12 0.75
C SER A 358 25.63 16.67 0.59
N ILE A 359 24.72 15.73 0.36
CA ILE A 359 25.03 14.30 0.30
C ILE A 359 25.31 13.91 -1.15
N GLN A 360 26.41 13.18 -1.36
CA GLN A 360 26.70 12.60 -2.66
C GLN A 360 25.64 11.57 -3.04
N LYS A 361 25.20 11.57 -4.30
CA LYS A 361 24.20 10.58 -4.80
C LYS A 361 24.67 9.13 -4.59
N ILE A 362 25.98 8.89 -4.62
CA ILE A 362 26.56 7.57 -4.40
C ILE A 362 26.37 7.11 -2.95
N ASP A 363 26.50 8.01 -1.97
CA ASP A 363 26.25 7.71 -0.55
C ASP A 363 24.79 7.33 -0.32
N LEU A 364 23.85 7.96 -1.03
CA LEU A 364 22.42 7.60 -0.97
C LEU A 364 22.17 6.19 -1.51
N LEU A 365 22.79 5.84 -2.64
CA LEU A 365 22.67 4.50 -3.23
C LEU A 365 23.25 3.44 -2.29
N ILE A 366 24.45 3.68 -1.75
CA ILE A 366 25.12 2.81 -0.78
C ILE A 366 24.25 2.65 0.48
N LEU A 367 23.68 3.75 0.98
CA LEU A 367 22.79 3.73 2.15
C LEU A 367 21.56 2.84 1.93
N ILE A 368 20.91 2.94 0.76
CA ILE A 368 19.76 2.09 0.41
C ILE A 368 20.18 0.61 0.38
N LEU A 369 21.32 0.30 -0.27
CA LEU A 369 21.84 -1.06 -0.35
C LEU A 369 22.18 -1.63 1.04
N ILE A 370 22.82 -0.85 1.91
CA ILE A 370 23.13 -1.24 3.29
C ILE A 370 21.83 -1.49 4.07
N ASN A 371 20.84 -0.61 3.97
CA ASN A 371 19.55 -0.79 4.64
C ASN A 371 18.81 -2.05 4.18
N CYS A 372 18.80 -2.32 2.87
CA CYS A 372 18.26 -3.56 2.31
C CYS A 372 19.01 -4.78 2.85
N GLY A 373 20.35 -4.75 2.84
CA GLY A 373 21.20 -5.81 3.35
C GLY A 373 20.96 -6.08 4.83
N ILE A 374 20.97 -5.04 5.66
CA ILE A 374 20.68 -5.10 7.10
C ILE A 374 19.31 -5.75 7.35
N TYR A 375 18.26 -5.29 6.67
CA TYR A 375 16.90 -5.81 6.87
C TYR A 375 16.81 -7.30 6.47
N ILE A 376 17.30 -7.67 5.29
CA ILE A 376 17.23 -9.05 4.78
C ILE A 376 18.09 -9.99 5.66
N LEU A 377 19.34 -9.62 5.94
CA LEU A 377 20.26 -10.47 6.69
C LEU A 377 19.77 -10.70 8.11
N PHE A 378 19.29 -9.66 8.81
CA PHE A 378 18.78 -9.82 10.16
C PHE A 378 17.44 -10.55 10.19
N SER A 379 16.58 -10.37 9.19
CA SER A 379 15.36 -11.17 9.04
C SER A 379 15.66 -12.66 8.84
N LEU A 380 16.66 -13.00 8.04
CA LEU A 380 17.07 -14.40 7.87
C LEU A 380 17.71 -14.95 9.15
N LEU A 381 18.63 -14.20 9.75
CA LEU A 381 19.36 -14.61 10.93
C LEU A 381 18.43 -14.86 12.13
N ILE A 382 17.43 -14.00 12.36
CA ILE A 382 16.49 -14.21 13.46
C ILE A 382 15.56 -15.41 13.21
N ILE A 383 15.15 -15.68 11.97
CA ILE A 383 14.36 -16.89 11.64
C ILE A 383 15.18 -18.15 11.92
N ILE A 384 16.46 -18.16 11.49
CA ILE A 384 17.36 -19.29 11.72
C ILE A 384 17.50 -19.54 13.22
N ILE A 385 17.81 -18.50 14.01
CA ILE A 385 17.98 -18.63 15.46
C ILE A 385 16.66 -19.09 16.13
N ALA A 386 15.51 -18.53 15.73
CA ALA A 386 14.22 -18.89 16.31
C ALA A 386 13.79 -20.34 16.05
N ARG A 387 14.35 -20.98 15.00
CA ARG A 387 14.03 -22.36 14.59
C ARG A 387 15.16 -23.35 14.79
N LEU A 388 16.26 -22.95 15.44
CA LEU A 388 17.33 -23.88 15.81
C LEU A 388 16.75 -25.06 16.61
N PRO A 389 17.16 -26.31 16.32
CA PRO A 389 16.54 -27.50 16.89
C PRO A 389 17.01 -27.78 18.34
N ILE A 390 16.96 -26.78 19.21
CA ILE A 390 17.34 -26.87 20.62
C ILE A 390 16.09 -27.21 21.43
N ARG A 391 16.17 -28.25 22.28
CA ARG A 391 15.06 -28.91 23.02
C ARG A 391 14.15 -27.95 23.82
N HIS A 392 14.62 -26.74 24.11
CA HIS A 392 13.86 -25.69 24.82
C HIS A 392 13.89 -24.31 24.15
N TRP A 393 14.32 -24.19 22.88
CA TRP A 393 14.36 -22.91 22.15
C TRP A 393 13.43 -22.86 20.94
N GLN A 394 12.99 -24.00 20.41
CA GLN A 394 12.13 -24.02 19.22
C GLN A 394 10.82 -23.24 19.46
N PHE A 395 10.65 -22.16 18.72
CA PHE A 395 9.41 -21.37 18.72
C PHE A 395 8.44 -21.92 17.67
N SER A 396 7.14 -21.73 17.91
CA SER A 396 6.11 -22.10 16.94
C SER A 396 6.27 -21.31 15.64
N GLU A 397 5.72 -21.80 14.54
CA GLU A 397 5.75 -21.11 13.24
C GLU A 397 5.13 -19.71 13.33
N LYS A 398 3.99 -19.61 14.02
CA LYS A 398 3.28 -18.34 14.20
C LYS A 398 4.08 -17.35 15.05
N ASP A 399 4.75 -17.86 16.08
CA ASP A 399 5.64 -17.06 16.92
C ASP A 399 6.91 -16.64 16.17
N THR A 400 7.44 -17.51 15.31
CA THR A 400 8.63 -17.20 14.49
C THR A 400 8.37 -16.01 13.57
N ILE A 401 7.18 -15.93 12.98
CA ILE A 401 6.77 -14.77 12.18
C ILE A 401 6.71 -13.49 13.02
N ALA A 402 6.09 -13.57 14.20
CA ALA A 402 6.02 -12.42 15.12
C ALA A 402 7.42 -11.99 15.58
N ILE A 403 8.29 -12.96 15.90
CA ILE A 403 9.69 -12.75 16.28
C ILE A 403 10.42 -12.03 15.16
N MET A 404 10.31 -12.50 13.92
CA MET A 404 11.03 -11.93 12.78
C MET A 404 10.61 -10.48 12.53
N PHE A 405 9.31 -10.19 12.41
CA PHE A 405 8.88 -8.81 12.18
C PHE A 405 9.21 -7.92 13.39
N CYS A 406 8.99 -8.39 14.62
CA CYS A 406 9.28 -7.58 15.80
C CYS A 406 10.77 -7.33 16.03
N GLY A 407 11.64 -8.29 15.73
CA GLY A 407 13.07 -8.17 16.00
C GLY A 407 13.79 -7.25 15.03
N VAL A 408 13.30 -7.15 13.79
CA VAL A 408 13.99 -6.43 12.70
C VAL A 408 13.34 -5.08 12.40
N MET A 409 12.02 -4.98 12.46
CA MET A 409 11.32 -3.75 12.09
C MET A 409 11.54 -2.64 13.13
N LYS A 410 12.00 -1.46 12.68
CA LYS A 410 12.35 -0.31 13.53
C LYS A 410 11.33 0.83 13.43
N SER A 411 11.05 1.45 14.57
CA SER A 411 10.03 2.50 14.73
C SER A 411 10.53 3.88 14.30
N LEU A 412 9.99 4.39 13.20
CA LEU A 412 10.29 5.74 12.71
C LEU A 412 9.91 6.83 13.72
N SER A 413 8.75 6.71 14.38
CA SER A 413 8.31 7.72 15.36
C SER A 413 9.23 7.80 16.57
N MET A 414 9.69 6.65 17.08
CA MET A 414 10.66 6.61 18.17
C MET A 414 12.02 7.17 17.73
N GLY A 415 12.44 6.89 16.50
CA GLY A 415 13.73 7.39 16.02
C GLY A 415 13.76 8.90 15.84
N ILE A 416 12.70 9.47 15.27
CA ILE A 416 12.56 10.93 15.16
C ILE A 416 12.46 11.56 16.55
N LEU A 417 11.71 10.93 17.47
CA LEU A 417 11.64 11.36 18.86
C LEU A 417 13.03 11.40 19.51
N LEU A 418 13.84 10.36 19.31
CA LEU A 418 15.19 10.25 19.85
C LEU A 418 16.15 11.27 19.26
N ILE A 419 16.13 11.47 17.95
CA ILE A 419 16.97 12.47 17.27
C ILE A 419 16.62 13.88 17.74
N ASN A 420 15.33 14.21 17.84
CA ASN A 420 14.90 15.51 18.38
C ASN A 420 15.30 15.66 19.86
N ALA A 421 15.22 14.61 20.66
CA ALA A 421 15.66 14.68 22.05
C ALA A 421 17.17 14.92 22.19
N LEU A 422 17.98 14.37 21.28
CA LEU A 422 19.44 14.52 21.25
C LEU A 422 19.92 15.85 20.64
N TYR A 423 19.24 16.36 19.61
CA TYR A 423 19.76 17.44 18.75
C TYR A 423 18.83 18.66 18.57
N ASP A 424 17.68 18.74 19.27
CA ASP A 424 16.65 19.79 19.06
C ASP A 424 17.17 21.24 19.10
N ASN A 425 18.29 21.51 19.79
CA ASN A 425 18.72 22.87 20.10
C ASN A 425 20.02 23.32 19.41
N THR A 426 20.72 22.42 18.69
CA THR A 426 22.10 22.71 18.26
C THR A 426 22.24 22.88 16.75
N ASN A 427 21.59 22.03 15.93
CA ASN A 427 21.67 22.17 14.47
C ASN A 427 20.58 21.39 13.71
N GLN A 428 19.59 22.10 13.16
CA GLN A 428 18.51 21.50 12.35
C GLN A 428 19.06 20.74 11.13
N TYR A 429 20.19 21.19 10.59
CA TYR A 429 20.86 20.56 9.47
C TYR A 429 21.35 19.14 9.81
N ILE A 430 21.96 18.95 10.99
CA ILE A 430 22.46 17.65 11.46
C ILE A 430 21.29 16.71 11.76
N SER A 431 20.24 17.21 12.41
CA SER A 431 19.03 16.42 12.69
C SER A 431 18.41 15.86 11.40
N GLY A 432 18.34 16.66 10.32
CA GLY A 432 17.89 16.21 9.01
C GLY A 432 18.77 15.10 8.41
N LEU A 433 20.10 15.24 8.49
CA LEU A 433 21.05 14.23 8.02
C LEU A 433 20.96 12.91 8.81
N LEU A 434 20.86 12.99 10.14
CA LEU A 434 20.74 11.82 11.01
C LEU A 434 19.43 11.07 10.83
N SER A 435 18.36 11.78 10.45
CA SER A 435 17.04 11.19 10.19
C SER A 435 16.99 10.42 8.88
N LEU A 436 17.91 10.65 7.94
CA LEU A 436 17.83 10.09 6.60
C LEU A 436 17.98 8.55 6.55
N PRO A 437 18.98 7.93 7.19
CA PRO A 437 19.07 6.47 7.26
C PRO A 437 17.83 5.82 7.84
N LEU A 438 17.26 6.41 8.90
CA LEU A 438 16.05 5.94 9.55
C LEU A 438 14.85 5.95 8.60
N ILE A 439 14.65 7.04 7.88
CA ILE A 439 13.55 7.19 6.93
C ILE A 439 13.71 6.23 5.75
N MET A 440 14.91 6.10 5.20
CA MET A 440 15.18 5.19 4.09
C MET A 440 14.97 3.73 4.51
N TYR A 441 15.45 3.36 5.70
CA TYR A 441 15.19 2.06 6.29
C TYR A 441 13.69 1.80 6.46
N TYR A 442 12.92 2.83 6.86
CA TYR A 442 11.48 2.72 7.01
C TYR A 442 10.75 2.35 5.71
N VAL A 443 11.13 2.95 4.59
CA VAL A 443 10.56 2.61 3.27
C VAL A 443 10.98 1.20 2.85
N VAL A 444 12.26 0.85 3.05
CA VAL A 444 12.83 -0.45 2.71
C VAL A 444 12.15 -1.58 3.49
N GLN A 445 12.06 -1.47 4.82
CA GLN A 445 11.46 -2.51 5.67
C GLN A 445 9.98 -2.75 5.37
N LEU A 446 9.23 -1.71 4.95
CA LEU A 446 7.84 -1.89 4.56
C LEU A 446 7.70 -2.57 3.21
N SER A 447 8.55 -2.21 2.26
CA SER A 447 8.53 -2.76 0.89
C SER A 447 8.94 -4.23 0.90
N ILE A 448 10.09 -4.55 1.52
CA ILE A 448 10.58 -5.92 1.62
C ILE A 448 9.69 -6.73 2.58
N GLY A 449 9.23 -6.13 3.68
CA GLY A 449 8.30 -6.77 4.62
C GLY A 449 7.00 -7.22 3.95
N ALA A 450 6.43 -6.42 3.04
CA ALA A 450 5.25 -6.82 2.28
C ALA A 450 5.49 -8.06 1.40
N ILE A 451 6.68 -8.20 0.80
CA ILE A 451 7.07 -9.39 0.05
C ILE A 451 7.23 -10.59 0.99
N GLN A 452 7.89 -10.40 2.14
CA GLN A 452 8.06 -11.44 3.15
C GLN A 452 6.74 -11.96 3.72
N VAL A 453 5.73 -11.11 3.87
CA VAL A 453 4.38 -11.53 4.28
C VAL A 453 3.83 -12.63 3.36
N ILE A 454 4.00 -12.47 2.03
CA ILE A 454 3.54 -13.46 1.05
C ILE A 454 4.31 -14.77 1.20
N LEU A 455 5.64 -14.69 1.33
CA LEU A 455 6.50 -15.87 1.49
C LEU A 455 6.18 -16.66 2.76
N LEU A 456 6.00 -15.96 3.89
CA LEU A 456 5.71 -16.57 5.19
C LEU A 456 4.30 -17.13 5.27
N LYS A 457 3.32 -16.45 4.66
CA LYS A 457 1.96 -16.97 4.52
C LYS A 457 1.96 -18.29 3.75
N ASN A 458 2.62 -18.32 2.59
CA ASN A 458 2.76 -19.54 1.78
C ASN A 458 3.46 -20.67 2.55
N TRP A 459 4.45 -20.34 3.39
CA TRP A 459 5.13 -21.31 4.26
C TRP A 459 4.18 -21.94 5.29
N ILE A 460 3.32 -21.15 5.93
CA ILE A 460 2.31 -21.65 6.86
C ILE A 460 1.26 -22.50 6.14
N GLU A 461 0.71 -22.01 5.03
CA GLU A 461 -0.33 -22.72 4.28
C GLU A 461 0.15 -24.07 3.75
N LYS A 462 1.39 -24.15 3.24
CA LYS A 462 2.01 -25.43 2.83
C LYS A 462 2.07 -26.44 3.98
N LYS A 463 2.33 -26.00 5.22
CA LYS A 463 2.36 -26.88 6.39
C LYS A 463 0.96 -27.29 6.85
N LEU A 464 -0.02 -26.40 6.79
CA LEU A 464 -1.41 -26.70 7.14
C LEU A 464 -2.05 -27.69 6.15
N ASN A 465 -1.66 -27.62 4.87
CA ASN A 465 -2.21 -28.51 3.83
C ASN A 465 -1.57 -29.91 3.81
N LYS A 466 -0.36 -30.09 4.35
CA LYS A 466 0.31 -31.40 4.46
C LYS A 466 -0.51 -32.47 5.21
N PRO A 467 -1.03 -32.24 6.43
CA PRO A 467 -1.82 -33.25 7.13
C PRO A 467 -3.13 -33.59 6.39
N THR A 468 -3.78 -32.62 5.75
CA THR A 468 -5.00 -32.85 4.96
C THR A 468 -4.74 -33.67 3.69
N GLN A 469 -3.58 -33.51 3.07
CA GLN A 469 -3.16 -34.33 1.93
C GLN A 469 -2.80 -35.76 2.35
N ILE A 470 -2.12 -35.94 3.49
CA ILE A 470 -1.81 -37.28 4.04
C ILE A 470 -3.10 -38.02 4.41
N LEU A 471 -4.06 -37.35 5.04
CA LEU A 471 -5.36 -37.95 5.36
C LEU A 471 -6.16 -38.32 4.11
N LYS A 472 -6.16 -37.45 3.07
CA LYS A 472 -6.80 -37.78 1.78
C LYS A 472 -6.10 -38.93 1.05
N HIS A 473 -4.77 -38.98 1.08
CA HIS A 473 -3.99 -40.04 0.47
C HIS A 473 -4.23 -41.39 1.18
N ASN A 474 -4.22 -41.40 2.51
CA ASN A 474 -4.50 -42.60 3.30
C ASN A 474 -5.95 -43.08 3.13
N ALA A 475 -6.93 -42.16 3.05
CA ALA A 475 -8.31 -42.51 2.76
C ALA A 475 -8.48 -43.11 1.35
N HIS A 476 -7.73 -42.60 0.36
CA HIS A 476 -7.76 -43.11 -1.00
C HIS A 476 -7.09 -44.49 -1.14
N ILE A 477 -6.08 -44.79 -0.33
CA ILE A 477 -5.45 -46.12 -0.23
C ILE A 477 -6.41 -47.10 0.45
N GLN A 478 -7.11 -46.70 1.51
CA GLN A 478 -8.13 -47.53 2.15
C GLN A 478 -9.29 -47.88 1.21
N SER A 479 -9.79 -46.92 0.43
CA SER A 479 -10.86 -47.20 -0.55
C SER A 479 -10.40 -48.14 -1.66
N GLN A 480 -9.16 -48.01 -2.15
CA GLN A 480 -8.61 -48.93 -3.15
C GLN A 480 -8.46 -50.35 -2.63
N ASN A 481 -8.00 -50.50 -1.38
CA ASN A 481 -7.87 -51.82 -0.76
C ASN A 481 -9.23 -52.50 -0.50
N GLU A 482 -10.26 -51.73 -0.13
CA GLU A 482 -11.64 -52.25 0.01
C GLU A 482 -12.25 -52.68 -1.32
N ASP A 483 -11.99 -51.93 -2.40
CA ASP A 483 -12.47 -52.27 -3.74
C ASP A 483 -11.76 -53.51 -4.31
N GLU A 484 -10.46 -53.69 -4.01
CA GLU A 484 -9.73 -54.92 -4.34
C GLU A 484 -10.22 -56.15 -3.56
N LEU A 485 -10.51 -55.99 -2.26
CA LEU A 485 -11.11 -57.05 -1.44
C LEU A 485 -12.47 -57.50 -1.98
N LYS A 486 -13.36 -56.55 -2.32
CA LYS A 486 -14.66 -56.84 -2.93
C LYS A 486 -14.55 -57.50 -4.31
N ARG A 487 -13.54 -57.12 -5.11
CA ARG A 487 -13.25 -57.80 -6.39
C ARG A 487 -12.73 -59.22 -6.21
N ASN A 488 -11.95 -59.48 -5.17
CA ASN A 488 -11.44 -60.82 -4.90
C ASN A 488 -12.50 -61.74 -4.30
N GLU A 489 -13.40 -61.23 -3.45
CA GLU A 489 -14.57 -61.97 -2.96
C GLU A 489 -15.54 -62.33 -4.09
N SER A 490 -15.85 -61.39 -4.98
CA SER A 490 -16.72 -61.66 -6.15
C SER A 490 -16.11 -62.65 -7.16
N LYS A 491 -14.78 -62.66 -7.32
CA LYS A 491 -14.09 -63.68 -8.11
C LYS A 491 -14.14 -65.06 -7.45
N ASN A 492 -14.01 -65.16 -6.13
CA ASN A 492 -14.07 -66.44 -5.42
C ASN A 492 -15.48 -67.06 -5.38
N ILE A 493 -16.53 -66.24 -5.45
CA ILE A 493 -17.92 -66.72 -5.52
C ILE A 493 -18.23 -67.36 -6.89
N ASN A 494 -17.60 -66.88 -7.98
CA ASN A 494 -17.80 -67.41 -9.33
C ASN A 494 -17.03 -68.71 -9.64
N VAL A 495 -16.18 -69.20 -8.72
CA VAL A 495 -15.40 -70.45 -8.90
C VAL A 495 -16.06 -71.64 -8.17
N LYS A 496 -17.19 -71.42 -7.48
CA LYS A 496 -17.86 -72.43 -6.64
C LYS A 496 -19.23 -72.93 -7.15
N TYR A 497 -19.57 -72.69 -8.41
CA TYR A 497 -20.78 -73.21 -9.05
C TYR A 497 -20.46 -74.10 -10.25
#